data_AF-A0A9P1GW92-F1
#
_entry.id   AF-A0A9P1GW92-F1
#
_cell.length_a   1.000
_cell.length_b   1.000
_cell.length_c   1.000
_cell.angle_alpha   90.00
_cell.angle_beta   90.00
_cell.angle_gamma   90.00
#
_symmetry.space_group_name_H-M   'P 1'
#
loop_
_entity.id
_entity.type
_entity.pdbx_description
1 polymer ?
#
loop_
_entity_poly.entity_id
_entity_poly.type
_entity_poly.pdbx_seq_one_letter_code
_entity_poly.pdbx_strand_id
1 'polypeptide(L)'
;MVGLTARLKYYGVWTLTEGACILTGLGYNGVDPSTGRVSWDRLSNIDPWGVELAQNARGYLASWNINTSNWLRNYVYLRVTPRGKKPGFRASLITFGTSALWHGFHPGYYMSFVFASFVQTVAKNYRRYLRPFFLNPATGLPTQSKRFYDILSLFVTQLTFSFATAPFLVLSFSGSLQVWSRMYFYPFFGIAISMVIFNSPVKGLLKQALDQRQAKTGVKMVRSASQDSLASRDPILGLSSDPQRDFSEIMSEMKTEMSKKA
;
A
#
# COMPACT_ATOMS: atom_id res chain seq x y z
N MET A 1 -19.17 -14.13 0.16
CA MET A 1 -19.05 -14.60 1.56
C MET A 1 -17.67 -15.16 1.88
N VAL A 2 -17.15 -16.14 1.11
CA VAL A 2 -15.83 -16.79 1.37
C VAL A 2 -14.69 -15.82 1.66
N GLY A 3 -14.52 -14.75 0.86
CA GLY A 3 -13.43 -13.79 1.04
C GLY A 3 -13.46 -13.06 2.38
N LEU A 4 -14.63 -12.56 2.80
CA LEU A 4 -14.78 -11.88 4.10
C LEU A 4 -14.54 -12.84 5.25
N THR A 5 -15.14 -14.04 5.21
CA THR A 5 -14.96 -15.06 6.24
C THR A 5 -13.49 -15.47 6.40
N ALA A 6 -12.75 -15.59 5.30
CA ALA A 6 -11.33 -15.87 5.34
C ALA A 6 -10.54 -14.73 6.03
N ARG A 7 -10.84 -13.46 5.68
CA ARG A 7 -10.17 -12.30 6.29
C ARG A 7 -10.46 -12.14 7.78
N LEU A 8 -11.69 -12.41 8.22
CA LEU A 8 -12.06 -12.32 9.65
C LEU A 8 -11.19 -13.21 10.55
N LYS A 9 -10.75 -14.38 10.06
CA LYS A 9 -9.80 -15.25 10.79
C LYS A 9 -8.47 -14.52 11.05
N TYR A 10 -7.96 -13.83 10.04
CA TYR A 10 -6.72 -13.05 10.14
C TYR A 10 -6.90 -11.79 10.99
N TYR A 11 -8.04 -11.10 10.88
CA TYR A 11 -8.35 -9.96 11.73
C TYR A 11 -8.33 -10.37 13.21
N GLY A 12 -9.03 -11.47 13.54
CA GLY A 12 -9.06 -11.99 14.91
C GLY A 12 -7.67 -12.33 15.44
N VAL A 13 -6.91 -13.19 14.73
CA VAL A 13 -5.61 -13.65 15.24
C VAL A 13 -4.58 -12.52 15.33
N TRP A 14 -4.54 -11.60 14.36
CA TRP A 14 -3.60 -10.49 14.38
C TRP A 14 -3.96 -9.47 15.47
N THR A 15 -5.24 -9.12 15.64
CA THR A 15 -5.63 -8.20 16.72
C THR A 15 -5.41 -8.81 18.11
N LEU A 16 -5.63 -10.12 18.30
CA LEU A 16 -5.30 -10.80 19.57
C LEU A 16 -3.79 -10.76 19.86
N THR A 17 -2.97 -11.03 18.85
CA THR A 17 -1.50 -11.01 18.97
C THR A 17 -1.00 -9.60 19.27
N GLU A 18 -1.57 -8.59 18.60
CA GLU A 18 -1.28 -7.18 18.86
C GLU A 18 -1.64 -6.79 20.30
N GLY A 19 -2.83 -7.20 20.79
CA GLY A 19 -3.24 -6.98 22.18
C GLY A 19 -2.25 -7.57 23.19
N ALA A 20 -1.75 -8.79 22.95
CA ALA A 20 -0.71 -9.38 23.79
C ALA A 20 0.59 -8.55 23.77
N CYS A 21 1.01 -8.07 22.60
CA CYS A 21 2.19 -7.21 22.47
C CYS A 21 2.04 -5.87 23.18
N ILE A 22 0.84 -5.29 23.18
CA ILE A 22 0.52 -4.07 23.92
C ILE A 22 0.65 -4.32 25.42
N LEU A 23 0.06 -5.42 25.93
CA LEU A 23 0.13 -5.78 27.35
C LEU A 23 1.56 -6.02 27.85
N THR A 24 2.44 -6.54 27.00
CA THR A 24 3.86 -6.73 27.34
C THR A 24 4.75 -5.51 27.05
N GLY A 25 4.16 -4.37 26.67
CA GLY A 25 4.89 -3.13 26.39
C GLY A 25 5.56 -3.05 25.00
N LEU A 26 5.54 -4.13 24.22
CA LEU A 26 6.17 -4.19 22.89
C LEU A 26 5.43 -3.38 21.82
N GLY A 27 4.14 -3.08 22.05
CA GLY A 27 3.33 -2.23 21.17
C GLY A 27 3.63 -0.73 21.28
N TYR A 28 4.38 -0.27 22.28
CA TYR A 28 4.60 1.16 22.54
C TYR A 28 5.26 1.87 21.35
N ASN A 29 4.66 2.94 20.85
CA ASN A 29 5.14 3.71 19.71
C ASN A 29 5.25 5.21 19.99
N GLY A 30 5.77 5.57 21.17
CA GLY A 30 5.96 6.97 21.55
C GLY A 30 4.68 7.64 22.04
N VAL A 31 4.78 8.96 22.24
CA VAL A 31 3.67 9.82 22.65
C VAL A 31 3.41 10.83 21.54
N ASP A 32 2.16 10.95 21.12
CA ASP A 32 1.76 11.95 20.13
C ASP A 32 1.99 13.36 20.71
N PRO A 33 2.85 14.19 20.09
CA PRO A 33 3.16 15.53 20.59
C PRO A 33 1.95 16.47 20.63
N SER A 34 0.92 16.21 19.81
CA SER A 34 -0.25 17.06 19.69
C SER A 34 -1.36 16.71 20.68
N THR A 35 -1.54 15.43 20.98
CA THR A 35 -2.61 14.94 21.87
C THR A 35 -2.11 14.50 23.25
N GLY A 36 -0.80 14.33 23.42
CA GLY A 36 -0.19 13.80 24.64
C GLY A 36 -0.54 12.33 24.91
N ARG A 37 -1.18 11.64 23.97
CA ARG A 37 -1.59 10.24 24.12
C ARG A 37 -0.47 9.29 23.72
N VAL A 38 -0.33 8.21 24.47
CA VAL A 38 0.60 7.13 24.13
C VAL A 38 0.05 6.36 22.92
N SER A 39 0.89 6.18 21.90
CA SER A 39 0.57 5.29 20.77
C SER A 39 0.99 3.86 21.08
N TRP A 40 0.16 2.90 20.69
CA TRP A 40 0.36 1.47 20.94
C TRP A 40 0.38 0.63 19.64
N ASP A 41 0.57 1.30 18.52
CA ASP A 41 0.42 0.75 17.17
C ASP A 41 1.73 0.22 16.55
N ARG A 42 2.84 0.14 17.31
CA ARG A 42 4.16 -0.26 16.78
C ARG A 42 4.11 -1.59 16.03
N LEU A 43 3.35 -2.53 16.56
CA LEU A 43 3.23 -3.90 16.05
C LEU A 43 1.86 -4.15 15.41
N SER A 44 1.12 -3.10 15.09
CA SER A 44 -0.16 -3.23 14.39
C SER A 44 0.05 -3.88 13.03
N ASN A 45 -0.62 -5.01 12.81
CA ASN A 45 -0.46 -5.79 11.58
C ASN A 45 -1.67 -5.72 10.65
N ILE A 46 -2.76 -5.11 11.09
CA ILE A 46 -4.01 -5.05 10.36
C ILE A 46 -4.84 -3.82 10.71
N ASP A 47 -5.38 -3.17 9.67
CA ASP A 47 -6.45 -2.20 9.79
C ASP A 47 -7.68 -2.73 9.03
N PRO A 48 -8.66 -3.36 9.71
CA PRO A 48 -9.83 -3.95 9.07
C PRO A 48 -10.63 -2.93 8.27
N TRP A 49 -10.80 -1.71 8.79
CA TRP A 49 -11.56 -0.67 8.10
C TRP A 49 -10.81 -0.17 6.87
N GLY A 50 -9.49 0.01 6.97
CA GLY A 50 -8.65 0.34 5.83
C GLY A 50 -8.69 -0.72 4.73
N VAL A 51 -8.80 -2.00 5.08
CA VAL A 51 -8.97 -3.10 4.11
C VAL A 51 -10.36 -3.07 3.47
N GLU A 52 -11.44 -3.05 4.27
CA GLU A 52 -12.81 -3.16 3.74
C GLU A 52 -13.28 -1.88 3.01
N LEU A 53 -12.75 -0.71 3.37
CA LEU A 53 -13.05 0.58 2.74
C LEU A 53 -12.00 1.01 1.70
N ALA A 54 -11.03 0.15 1.39
CA ALA A 54 -9.99 0.45 0.42
C ALA A 54 -10.57 0.79 -0.96
N GLN A 55 -10.22 1.97 -1.47
CA GLN A 55 -10.61 2.44 -2.81
C GLN A 55 -9.55 2.14 -3.87
N ASN A 56 -8.43 1.51 -3.51
CA ASN A 56 -7.38 1.13 -4.45
C ASN A 56 -6.47 0.06 -3.82
N ALA A 57 -5.69 -0.60 -4.68
CA ALA A 57 -4.76 -1.65 -4.28
C ALA A 57 -3.69 -1.23 -3.27
N ARG A 58 -3.19 0.02 -3.33
CA ARG A 58 -2.20 0.49 -2.35
C ARG A 58 -2.82 0.59 -0.96
N GLY A 59 -4.01 1.19 -0.86
CA GLY A 59 -4.73 1.27 0.44
C GLY A 59 -5.01 -0.11 1.01
N TYR A 60 -5.55 -1.01 0.19
CA TYR A 60 -5.83 -2.39 0.60
C TYR A 60 -4.59 -3.10 1.16
N LEU A 61 -3.48 -3.09 0.40
CA LEU A 61 -2.25 -3.77 0.78
C LEU A 61 -1.47 -3.08 1.90
N ALA A 62 -1.67 -1.77 2.09
CA ALA A 62 -1.06 -1.02 3.19
C ALA A 62 -1.77 -1.27 4.52
N SER A 63 -3.04 -1.69 4.50
CA SER A 63 -3.84 -2.03 5.69
C SER A 63 -3.85 -3.54 5.98
N TRP A 64 -3.37 -4.38 5.05
CA TRP A 64 -3.30 -5.83 5.20
C TRP A 64 -1.86 -6.30 5.42
N ASN A 65 -1.61 -7.05 6.50
CA ASN A 65 -0.31 -7.60 6.83
C ASN A 65 0.80 -6.54 6.82
N ILE A 66 0.57 -5.47 7.58
CA ILE A 66 1.29 -4.19 7.53
C ILE A 66 2.80 -4.40 7.70
N ASN A 67 3.21 -5.19 8.70
CA ASN A 67 4.63 -5.41 8.99
C ASN A 67 5.34 -6.19 7.89
N THR A 68 4.69 -7.20 7.31
CA THR A 68 5.24 -7.94 6.16
C THR A 68 5.34 -7.04 4.93
N SER A 69 4.32 -6.20 4.68
CA SER A 69 4.36 -5.21 3.59
C SER A 69 5.53 -4.22 3.76
N ASN A 70 5.79 -3.75 4.97
CA ASN A 70 6.95 -2.90 5.30
C ASN A 70 8.27 -3.64 5.11
N TRP A 71 8.36 -4.89 5.56
CA TRP A 71 9.54 -5.74 5.36
C TRP A 71 9.83 -5.94 3.85
N LEU A 72 8.84 -6.37 3.07
CA LEU A 72 8.97 -6.54 1.62
C LEU A 72 9.37 -5.24 0.91
N ARG A 73 8.82 -4.11 1.34
CA ARG A 73 9.20 -2.80 0.81
C ARG A 73 10.68 -2.50 1.04
N ASN A 74 11.14 -2.61 2.28
CA ASN A 74 12.47 -2.14 2.70
C ASN A 74 13.58 -3.13 2.34
N TYR A 75 13.29 -4.43 2.33
CA TYR A 75 14.26 -5.49 2.12
C TYR A 75 14.22 -6.11 0.73
N VAL A 76 13.14 -5.93 -0.03
CA VAL A 76 13.05 -6.43 -1.41
C VAL A 76 12.84 -5.29 -2.39
N TYR A 77 11.69 -4.62 -2.37
CA TYR A 77 11.28 -3.65 -3.39
C TYR A 77 12.29 -2.53 -3.64
N LEU A 78 12.76 -1.89 -2.56
CA LEU A 78 13.75 -0.82 -2.65
C LEU A 78 15.15 -1.35 -3.01
N ARG A 79 15.49 -2.58 -2.58
CA ARG A 79 16.83 -3.16 -2.78
C ARG A 79 17.05 -3.74 -4.17
N VAL A 80 16.01 -4.29 -4.79
CA VAL A 80 16.05 -4.78 -6.19
C VAL A 80 16.02 -3.64 -7.20
N THR A 81 15.75 -2.41 -6.75
CA THR A 81 15.79 -1.23 -7.61
C THR A 81 17.23 -0.72 -7.71
N PRO A 82 17.81 -0.61 -8.92
CA PRO A 82 19.17 -0.10 -9.09
C PRO A 82 19.35 1.31 -8.49
N ARG A 83 20.53 1.57 -7.91
CA ARG A 83 20.88 2.89 -7.36
C ARG A 83 20.64 3.99 -8.41
N GLY A 84 20.02 5.09 -7.97
CA GLY A 84 19.68 6.23 -8.83
C GLY A 84 18.45 6.02 -9.74
N LYS A 85 17.84 4.83 -9.77
CA LYS A 85 16.60 4.58 -10.52
C LYS A 85 15.39 4.53 -9.58
N LYS A 86 14.22 4.88 -10.13
CA LYS A 86 12.95 4.74 -9.41
C LYS A 86 12.43 3.30 -9.55
N PRO A 87 11.84 2.73 -8.48
CA PRO A 87 11.23 1.42 -8.55
C PRO A 87 10.12 1.38 -9.61
N GLY A 88 10.20 0.38 -10.48
CA GLY A 88 9.28 0.17 -11.61
C GLY A 88 8.51 -1.13 -11.50
N PHE A 89 7.87 -1.53 -12.61
CA PHE A 89 7.08 -2.76 -12.68
C PHE A 89 7.89 -4.02 -12.33
N ARG A 90 9.15 -4.10 -12.80
CA ARG A 90 10.05 -5.22 -12.49
C ARG A 90 10.29 -5.39 -10.99
N ALA A 91 10.51 -4.28 -10.27
CA ALA A 91 10.70 -4.32 -8.82
C ALA A 91 9.43 -4.81 -8.11
N SER A 92 8.25 -4.34 -8.53
CA SER A 92 6.97 -4.83 -8.01
C SER A 92 6.82 -6.33 -8.26
N LEU A 93 7.04 -6.82 -9.48
CA LEU A 93 6.91 -8.25 -9.81
C LEU A 93 7.85 -9.13 -8.97
N ILE A 94 9.11 -8.70 -8.76
CA ILE A 94 10.05 -9.43 -7.90
C ILE A 94 9.57 -9.43 -6.45
N THR A 95 9.08 -8.31 -5.94
CA THR A 95 8.54 -8.23 -4.56
C THR A 95 7.34 -9.14 -4.36
N PHE A 96 6.36 -9.11 -5.28
CA PHE A 96 5.20 -10.00 -5.21
C PHE A 96 5.59 -11.47 -5.42
N GLY A 97 6.54 -11.76 -6.30
CA GLY A 97 7.08 -13.12 -6.48
C GLY A 97 7.80 -13.63 -5.23
N THR A 98 8.57 -12.77 -4.56
CA THR A 98 9.21 -13.09 -3.28
C THR A 98 8.17 -13.35 -2.19
N SER A 99 7.10 -12.55 -2.15
CA SER A 99 5.97 -12.78 -1.25
C SER A 99 5.30 -14.12 -1.54
N ALA A 100 5.08 -14.48 -2.81
CA ALA A 100 4.51 -15.78 -3.18
C ALA A 100 5.37 -16.94 -2.68
N LEU A 101 6.68 -16.86 -2.91
CA LEU A 101 7.65 -17.85 -2.46
C LEU A 101 7.66 -17.97 -0.93
N TRP A 102 7.58 -16.84 -0.22
CA TRP A 102 7.51 -16.80 1.24
C TRP A 102 6.28 -17.52 1.80
N HIS A 103 5.16 -17.49 1.07
CA HIS A 103 3.96 -18.25 1.43
C HIS A 103 4.07 -19.75 1.10
N GLY A 104 4.88 -20.13 0.10
CA GLY A 104 5.24 -21.52 -0.19
C GLY A 104 5.28 -21.85 -1.69
N PHE A 105 5.28 -23.14 -2.00
CA PHE A 105 5.43 -23.65 -3.37
C PHE A 105 4.09 -24.00 -4.06
N HIS A 106 2.96 -23.76 -3.40
CA HIS A 106 1.65 -24.03 -3.98
C HIS A 106 1.33 -23.06 -5.13
N PRO A 107 0.84 -23.54 -6.29
CA PRO A 107 0.57 -22.69 -7.45
C PRO A 107 -0.38 -21.51 -7.18
N GLY A 108 -1.36 -21.69 -6.28
CA GLY A 108 -2.32 -20.66 -5.91
C GLY A 108 -1.67 -19.38 -5.38
N TYR A 109 -0.56 -19.48 -4.65
CA TYR A 109 0.18 -18.30 -4.19
C TYR A 109 0.71 -17.48 -5.36
N TYR A 110 1.41 -18.12 -6.29
CA TYR A 110 1.97 -17.46 -7.46
C TYR A 110 0.86 -16.81 -8.30
N MET A 111 -0.25 -17.51 -8.52
CA MET A 111 -1.42 -16.96 -9.24
C MET A 111 -1.94 -15.68 -8.58
N SER A 112 -2.14 -15.69 -7.26
CA SER A 112 -2.64 -14.53 -6.52
C SER A 112 -1.67 -13.36 -6.51
N PHE A 113 -0.40 -13.56 -6.17
CA PHE A 113 0.57 -12.48 -6.04
C PHE A 113 0.99 -11.90 -7.40
N VAL A 114 1.17 -12.74 -8.43
CA VAL A 114 1.47 -12.24 -9.78
C VAL A 114 0.31 -11.39 -10.26
N PHE A 115 -0.93 -11.84 -10.15
CA PHE A 115 -2.09 -11.04 -10.53
C PHE A 115 -2.20 -9.74 -9.71
N ALA A 116 -1.97 -9.79 -8.40
CA ALA A 116 -1.97 -8.61 -7.54
C ALA A 116 -0.92 -7.55 -7.96
N SER A 117 0.23 -7.96 -8.49
CA SER A 117 1.26 -7.03 -9.02
C SER A 117 0.74 -6.21 -10.22
N PHE A 118 -0.03 -6.84 -11.12
CA PHE A 118 -0.69 -6.16 -12.23
C PHE A 118 -1.80 -5.23 -11.75
N VAL A 119 -2.62 -5.68 -10.80
CA VAL A 119 -3.65 -4.87 -10.16
C VAL A 119 -3.04 -3.62 -9.51
N GLN A 120 -1.95 -3.77 -8.76
CA GLN A 120 -1.26 -2.64 -8.13
C GLN A 120 -0.72 -1.64 -9.17
N THR A 121 -0.17 -2.15 -10.28
CA THR A 121 0.36 -1.32 -11.37
C THR A 121 -0.73 -0.49 -12.04
N VAL A 122 -1.86 -1.12 -12.36
CA VAL A 122 -3.03 -0.44 -12.94
C VAL A 122 -3.63 0.57 -11.94
N ALA A 123 -3.79 0.19 -10.68
CA ALA A 123 -4.28 1.08 -9.63
C ALA A 123 -3.41 2.33 -9.46
N LYS A 124 -2.07 2.20 -9.55
CA LYS A 124 -1.13 3.33 -9.54
C LYS A 124 -1.40 4.29 -10.70
N ASN A 125 -1.67 3.78 -11.89
CA ASN A 125 -1.99 4.60 -13.06
C ASN A 125 -3.34 5.32 -12.89
N TYR A 126 -4.38 4.64 -12.43
CA TYR A 126 -5.66 5.28 -12.13
C TYR A 126 -5.53 6.39 -11.09
N ARG A 127 -4.72 6.18 -10.05
CA ARG A 127 -4.51 7.21 -9.02
C ARG A 127 -3.71 8.41 -9.51
N ARG A 128 -2.80 8.20 -10.48
CA ARG A 128 -1.98 9.25 -11.07
C ARG A 128 -2.68 10.04 -12.16
N TYR A 129 -3.45 9.37 -13.01
CA TYR A 129 -3.98 9.94 -14.25
C TYR A 129 -5.50 10.12 -14.24
N LEU A 130 -6.27 9.34 -13.47
CA LEU A 130 -7.74 9.46 -13.46
C LEU A 130 -8.25 10.21 -12.22
N ARG A 131 -7.78 9.87 -11.01
CA ARG A 131 -8.23 10.52 -9.77
C ARG A 131 -8.17 12.06 -9.83
N PRO A 132 -7.12 12.70 -10.37
CA PRO A 132 -7.03 14.16 -10.30
C PRO A 132 -8.20 14.89 -10.98
N PHE A 133 -8.92 14.25 -11.91
CA PHE A 133 -10.13 14.81 -12.51
C PHE A 133 -11.27 15.04 -11.49
N PHE A 134 -11.28 14.27 -10.40
CA PHE A 134 -12.25 14.35 -9.31
C PHE A 134 -11.78 15.21 -8.12
N LEU A 135 -10.67 15.93 -8.30
CA LEU A 135 -10.15 16.90 -7.33
C LEU A 135 -10.20 18.29 -7.94
N ASN A 136 -10.45 19.28 -7.11
CA ASN A 136 -10.32 20.68 -7.50
C ASN A 136 -8.83 20.98 -7.71
N PRO A 137 -8.43 21.52 -8.88
CA PRO A 137 -7.03 21.77 -9.19
C PRO A 137 -6.38 22.89 -8.35
N ALA A 138 -7.15 23.86 -7.85
CA ALA A 138 -6.64 24.95 -7.04
C ALA A 138 -6.54 24.60 -5.55
N THR A 139 -7.59 23.98 -4.99
CA THR A 139 -7.67 23.69 -3.54
C THR A 139 -7.28 22.27 -3.16
N GLY A 140 -7.19 21.35 -4.13
CA GLY A 140 -6.97 19.92 -3.87
C GLY A 140 -8.17 19.21 -3.24
N LEU A 141 -9.28 19.92 -2.98
CA LEU A 141 -10.46 19.39 -2.32
C LEU A 141 -11.29 18.47 -3.26
N PRO A 142 -12.06 17.52 -2.70
CA PRO A 142 -12.95 16.66 -3.50
C PRO A 142 -14.02 17.44 -4.28
N THR A 143 -14.26 17.08 -5.53
CA THR A 143 -15.44 17.55 -6.29
C THR A 143 -16.69 16.77 -5.89
N GLN A 144 -17.89 17.24 -6.24
CA GLN A 144 -19.13 16.49 -6.00
C GLN A 144 -19.13 15.10 -6.65
N SER A 145 -18.56 15.00 -7.86
CA SER A 145 -18.38 13.74 -8.59
C SER A 145 -17.39 12.77 -7.93
N LYS A 146 -16.57 13.23 -6.96
CA LYS A 146 -15.62 12.38 -6.26
C LYS A 146 -16.31 11.32 -5.42
N ARG A 147 -17.50 11.59 -4.86
CA ARG A 147 -18.25 10.60 -4.09
C ARG A 147 -18.57 9.37 -4.93
N PHE A 148 -19.06 9.58 -6.15
CA PHE A 148 -19.33 8.49 -7.09
C PHE A 148 -18.06 7.72 -7.46
N TYR A 149 -16.97 8.44 -7.78
CA TYR A 149 -15.68 7.81 -8.06
C TYR A 149 -15.18 6.97 -6.89
N ASP A 150 -15.33 7.44 -5.66
CA ASP A 150 -14.87 6.76 -4.45
C ASP A 150 -15.68 5.49 -4.17
N ILE A 151 -17.01 5.55 -4.30
CA ILE A 151 -17.91 4.39 -4.16
C ILE A 151 -17.59 3.35 -5.24
N LEU A 152 -17.49 3.77 -6.50
CA LEU A 152 -17.14 2.86 -7.61
C LEU A 152 -15.76 2.22 -7.39
N SER A 153 -14.77 3.02 -6.99
CA SER A 153 -13.41 2.54 -6.74
C SER A 153 -13.35 1.55 -5.59
N LEU A 154 -14.17 1.73 -4.54
CA LEU A 154 -14.32 0.77 -3.46
C LEU A 154 -14.86 -0.56 -3.98
N PHE A 155 -15.99 -0.56 -4.70
CA PHE A 155 -16.58 -1.80 -5.24
C PHE A 155 -15.60 -2.53 -6.18
N VAL A 156 -14.98 -1.81 -7.11
CA VAL A 156 -14.00 -2.38 -8.04
C VAL A 156 -12.82 -2.97 -7.28
N THR A 157 -12.31 -2.28 -6.25
CA THR A 157 -11.18 -2.78 -5.44
C THR A 157 -11.58 -4.05 -4.69
N GLN A 158 -12.71 -4.07 -3.98
CA GLN A 158 -13.15 -5.22 -3.20
C GLN A 158 -13.43 -6.45 -4.09
N LEU A 159 -14.07 -6.26 -5.24
CA LEU A 159 -14.33 -7.32 -6.21
C LEU A 159 -13.01 -7.87 -6.80
N THR A 160 -12.11 -6.98 -7.20
CA THR A 160 -10.81 -7.37 -7.76
C THR A 160 -9.96 -8.13 -6.74
N PHE A 161 -9.88 -7.68 -5.49
CA PHE A 161 -9.11 -8.39 -4.46
C PHE A 161 -9.77 -9.70 -4.02
N SER A 162 -11.11 -9.78 -4.01
CA SER A 162 -11.81 -11.04 -3.77
C SER A 162 -11.49 -12.07 -4.85
N PHE A 163 -11.41 -11.64 -6.12
CA PHE A 163 -10.98 -12.49 -7.22
C PHE A 163 -9.49 -12.86 -7.11
N ALA A 164 -8.63 -11.88 -6.84
CA ALA A 164 -7.18 -12.06 -6.75
C ALA A 164 -6.76 -13.00 -5.63
N THR A 165 -7.47 -13.00 -4.50
CA THR A 165 -7.15 -13.82 -3.32
C THR A 165 -7.77 -15.21 -3.36
N ALA A 166 -8.69 -15.50 -4.29
CA ALA A 166 -9.31 -16.82 -4.37
C ALA A 166 -8.29 -17.97 -4.57
N PRO A 167 -7.28 -17.88 -5.46
CA PRO A 167 -6.24 -18.90 -5.59
C PRO A 167 -5.41 -19.10 -4.32
N PHE A 168 -5.15 -18.02 -3.56
CA PHE A 168 -4.44 -18.08 -2.29
C PHE A 168 -5.15 -18.98 -1.27
N LEU A 169 -6.49 -19.05 -1.33
CA LEU A 169 -7.28 -19.94 -0.46
C LEU A 169 -7.38 -21.36 -1.01
N VAL A 170 -7.39 -21.52 -2.33
CA VAL A 170 -7.58 -22.83 -3.00
C VAL A 170 -6.27 -23.61 -3.14
N LEU A 171 -5.13 -22.93 -3.20
CA LEU A 171 -3.75 -23.45 -3.31
C LEU A 171 -3.43 -24.24 -4.60
N SER A 172 -4.37 -25.01 -5.14
CA SER A 172 -4.19 -25.80 -6.36
C SER A 172 -4.38 -24.98 -7.63
N PHE A 173 -3.62 -25.28 -8.68
CA PHE A 173 -3.73 -24.60 -9.97
C PHE A 173 -5.10 -24.83 -10.63
N SER A 174 -5.52 -26.10 -10.76
CA SER A 174 -6.78 -26.48 -11.41
C SER A 174 -8.00 -25.91 -10.67
N GLY A 175 -8.04 -26.02 -9.33
CA GLY A 175 -9.13 -25.46 -8.55
C GLY A 175 -9.18 -23.94 -8.64
N SER A 176 -8.03 -23.28 -8.65
CA SER A 176 -7.94 -21.82 -8.82
C SER A 176 -8.47 -21.37 -10.19
N LEU A 177 -8.10 -22.07 -11.27
CA LEU A 177 -8.63 -21.81 -12.60
C LEU A 177 -10.14 -22.05 -12.70
N GLN A 178 -10.65 -23.10 -12.05
CA GLN A 178 -12.08 -23.37 -12.00
C GLN A 178 -12.83 -22.23 -11.28
N VAL A 179 -12.32 -21.75 -10.15
CA VAL A 179 -12.94 -20.62 -9.45
C VAL A 179 -12.91 -19.34 -10.30
N TRP A 180 -11.80 -19.05 -10.96
CA TRP A 180 -11.69 -17.90 -11.87
C TRP A 180 -12.58 -18.01 -13.11
N SER A 181 -12.76 -19.21 -13.67
CA SER A 181 -13.64 -19.42 -14.83
C SER A 181 -15.11 -19.27 -14.46
N ARG A 182 -15.53 -19.67 -13.25
CA ARG A 182 -16.88 -19.41 -12.73
C ARG A 182 -17.17 -17.92 -12.52
N MET A 183 -16.12 -17.10 -12.43
CA MET A 183 -16.22 -15.64 -12.42
C MET A 183 -15.94 -15.02 -13.80
N TYR A 184 -15.91 -15.80 -14.88
CA TYR A 184 -15.69 -15.34 -16.26
C TYR A 184 -14.40 -14.53 -16.47
N PHE A 185 -13.41 -14.66 -15.57
CA PHE A 185 -12.16 -13.90 -15.62
C PHE A 185 -12.33 -12.37 -15.75
N TYR A 186 -13.45 -11.78 -15.30
CA TYR A 186 -13.74 -10.36 -15.55
C TYR A 186 -12.62 -9.40 -15.07
N PRO A 187 -11.92 -9.63 -13.94
CA PRO A 187 -10.81 -8.76 -13.54
C PRO A 187 -9.60 -8.85 -14.47
N PHE A 188 -9.34 -10.00 -15.08
CA PHE A 188 -8.25 -10.12 -16.06
C PHE A 188 -8.49 -9.22 -17.26
N PHE A 189 -9.70 -9.26 -17.82
CA PHE A 189 -10.06 -8.39 -18.94
C PHE A 189 -10.00 -6.92 -18.54
N GLY A 190 -10.52 -6.56 -17.35
CA GLY A 190 -10.44 -5.20 -16.84
C GLY A 190 -9.00 -4.69 -16.68
N ILE A 191 -8.12 -5.52 -16.12
CA ILE A 191 -6.69 -5.20 -15.97
C ILE A 191 -5.99 -5.11 -17.33
N ALA A 192 -6.23 -6.06 -18.24
CA ALA A 192 -5.64 -6.06 -19.58
C ALA A 192 -6.04 -4.81 -20.37
N ILE A 193 -7.33 -4.48 -20.41
CA ILE A 193 -7.85 -3.26 -21.07
C ILE A 193 -7.21 -2.02 -20.43
N SER A 194 -7.16 -1.95 -19.10
CA SER A 194 -6.53 -0.82 -18.41
C SER A 194 -5.05 -0.67 -18.75
N MET A 195 -4.31 -1.78 -18.84
CA MET A 195 -2.90 -1.76 -19.24
C MET A 195 -2.74 -1.27 -20.68
N VAL A 196 -3.57 -1.73 -21.61
CA VAL A 196 -3.57 -1.23 -23.01
C VAL A 196 -3.82 0.28 -23.02
N ILE A 197 -4.87 0.76 -22.34
CA ILE A 197 -5.20 2.19 -22.26
C ILE A 197 -4.01 2.99 -21.71
N PHE A 198 -3.42 2.58 -20.59
CA PHE A 198 -2.33 3.33 -19.96
C PHE A 198 -0.95 3.14 -20.63
N ASN A 199 -0.80 2.19 -21.55
CA ASN A 199 0.40 2.06 -22.38
C ASN A 199 0.22 2.64 -23.80
N SER A 200 -1.00 3.09 -24.13
CA SER A 200 -1.32 3.74 -25.40
C SER A 200 -1.14 5.28 -25.35
N PRO A 201 -1.25 5.98 -26.49
CA PRO A 201 -1.20 7.46 -26.54
C PRO A 201 -2.25 8.15 -25.67
N VAL A 202 -3.33 7.44 -25.29
CA VAL A 202 -4.37 7.94 -24.37
C VAL A 202 -3.77 8.46 -23.06
N LYS A 203 -2.72 7.81 -22.54
CA LYS A 203 -2.02 8.32 -21.35
C LYS A 203 -1.39 9.70 -21.57
N GLY A 204 -0.87 9.95 -22.77
CA GLY A 204 -0.34 11.25 -23.17
C GLY A 204 -1.45 12.31 -23.20
N LEU A 205 -2.59 11.97 -23.80
CA LEU A 205 -3.78 12.84 -23.84
C LEU A 205 -4.31 13.16 -22.45
N LEU A 206 -4.43 12.16 -21.56
CA LEU A 206 -4.85 12.36 -20.17
C LEU A 206 -3.88 13.29 -19.43
N LYS A 207 -2.58 13.12 -19.64
CA LYS A 207 -1.58 14.01 -19.03
C LYS A 207 -1.72 15.44 -19.55
N GLN A 208 -1.87 15.62 -20.86
CA GLN A 208 -2.07 16.95 -21.46
C GLN A 208 -3.35 17.62 -20.94
N ALA A 209 -4.45 16.88 -20.83
CA ALA A 209 -5.70 17.38 -20.27
C ALA A 209 -5.56 17.80 -18.80
N LEU A 210 -4.80 17.03 -18.00
CA LEU A 210 -4.48 17.39 -16.61
C LEU A 210 -3.62 18.65 -16.53
N ASP A 211 -2.57 18.75 -17.35
CA ASP A 211 -1.66 19.88 -17.38
C ASP A 211 -2.42 21.17 -17.81
N GLN A 212 -3.29 21.08 -18.82
CA GLN A 212 -4.16 22.19 -19.24
C GLN A 212 -5.14 22.61 -18.13
N ARG A 213 -5.73 21.66 -17.41
CA ARG A 213 -6.65 21.95 -16.30
C ARG A 213 -5.92 22.66 -15.15
N GLN A 214 -4.67 22.31 -14.87
CA GLN A 214 -3.84 22.98 -13.89
C GLN A 214 -3.40 24.38 -14.34
N ALA A 215 -3.02 24.52 -15.62
CA ALA A 215 -2.63 25.80 -16.21
C ALA A 215 -3.76 26.84 -16.14
N LYS A 216 -5.01 26.43 -16.40
CA LYS A 216 -6.19 27.31 -16.30
C LYS A 216 -6.41 27.91 -14.91
N THR A 217 -5.95 27.23 -13.85
CA THR A 217 -6.07 27.72 -12.47
C THR A 217 -4.87 28.55 -12.01
N GLY A 218 -3.77 28.62 -12.76
CA GLY A 218 -2.55 29.36 -12.36
C GLY A 218 -1.79 28.78 -11.16
N VAL A 219 -2.37 27.83 -10.42
CA VAL A 219 -1.78 27.19 -9.24
C VAL A 219 -1.06 25.92 -9.65
N LYS A 220 0.28 25.92 -9.54
CA LYS A 220 1.09 24.73 -9.73
C LYS A 220 0.95 23.86 -8.48
N MET A 221 0.16 22.79 -8.57
CA MET A 221 0.03 21.85 -7.45
C MET A 221 1.42 21.34 -7.07
N VAL A 222 1.84 21.55 -5.83
CA VAL A 222 2.99 20.85 -5.26
C VAL A 222 2.69 19.37 -5.44
N ARG A 223 3.57 18.65 -6.15
CA ARG A 223 3.44 17.19 -6.26
C ARG A 223 3.34 16.69 -4.83
N SER A 224 2.16 16.17 -4.44
CA SER A 224 2.02 15.45 -3.19
C SER A 224 3.16 14.45 -3.17
N ALA A 225 4.09 14.65 -2.22
CA ALA A 225 5.16 13.72 -1.99
C ALA A 225 4.51 12.35 -1.98
N SER A 226 4.95 11.45 -2.85
CA SER A 226 4.43 10.08 -2.83
C SER A 226 4.40 9.63 -1.38
N GLN A 227 3.38 8.92 -0.92
CA GLN A 227 3.48 8.35 0.43
C GLN A 227 4.72 7.44 0.57
N ASP A 228 5.37 7.05 -0.53
CA ASP A 228 6.73 6.47 -0.53
C ASP A 228 7.82 7.36 0.08
N SER A 229 7.59 8.66 0.20
CA SER A 229 8.45 9.66 0.85
C SER A 229 7.88 10.15 2.20
N LEU A 230 6.63 9.82 2.52
CA LEU A 230 5.99 10.15 3.81
C LEU A 230 6.05 8.97 4.79
N ALA A 231 5.84 7.73 4.34
CA ALA A 231 5.99 6.51 5.14
C ALA A 231 7.46 6.17 5.47
N SER A 232 8.41 6.92 4.90
CA SER A 232 9.81 6.93 5.35
C SER A 232 10.04 7.86 6.55
N ARG A 233 9.01 8.59 7.02
CA ARG A 233 9.09 9.44 8.22
C ARG A 233 8.49 8.78 9.46
N ASP A 234 7.57 7.84 9.31
CA ASP A 234 7.02 7.11 10.44
C ASP A 234 8.11 6.18 11.02
N PRO A 235 8.40 6.23 12.33
CA PRO A 235 9.40 5.39 12.95
C PRO A 235 9.05 3.92 12.72
N ILE A 236 9.98 3.18 12.11
CA ILE A 236 9.79 1.77 11.80
C ILE A 236 10.25 0.98 13.03
N LEU A 237 9.32 0.26 13.68
CA LEU A 237 9.66 -0.66 14.77
C LEU A 237 10.38 0.02 15.96
N GLY A 238 10.14 1.32 16.19
CA GLY A 238 10.83 2.12 17.21
C GLY A 238 12.27 2.49 16.93
N LEU A 239 12.73 2.28 15.71
CA LEU A 239 13.91 2.98 15.19
C LEU A 239 13.41 4.27 14.54
N SER A 240 14.04 5.41 14.86
CA SER A 240 13.65 6.66 14.23
C SER A 240 13.88 6.57 12.72
N SER A 241 13.15 7.42 11.99
CA SER A 241 13.28 7.52 10.54
C SER A 241 14.64 8.08 10.07
N ASP A 242 15.48 8.54 11.00
CA ASP A 242 16.81 9.09 10.72
C ASP A 242 17.86 8.61 11.73
N PRO A 243 18.41 7.39 11.55
CA PRO A 243 19.36 6.78 12.49
C PRO A 243 20.63 7.62 12.73
N GLN A 244 20.99 8.49 11.78
CA GLN A 244 22.15 9.38 11.89
C GLN A 244 21.88 10.53 12.85
N ARG A 245 20.65 11.03 12.88
CA ARG A 245 20.22 12.04 13.82
C ARG A 245 20.18 11.49 15.25
N ASP A 246 19.61 10.30 15.46
CA ASP A 246 19.60 9.64 16.77
C ASP A 246 21.01 9.41 17.30
N PHE A 247 21.93 8.94 16.44
CA PHE A 247 23.32 8.75 16.84
C PHE A 247 24.01 10.06 17.24
N SER A 248 23.70 11.15 16.53
CA SER A 248 24.23 12.49 16.84
C SER A 248 23.64 13.06 18.13
N GLU A 249 22.35 12.83 18.39
CA GLU A 249 21.66 13.22 19.62
C GLU A 249 22.21 12.42 20.81
N ILE A 250 22.36 11.10 20.70
CA ILE A 250 22.99 10.24 21.73
C ILE A 250 24.43 10.67 22.04
N MET A 251 25.23 10.94 21.00
CA MET A 251 26.61 11.43 21.19
C MET A 251 26.65 12.81 21.87
N SER A 252 25.69 13.67 21.57
CA SER A 252 25.58 14.98 22.22
C SER A 252 25.18 14.87 23.69
N GLU A 253 24.24 13.98 24.02
CA GLU A 253 23.82 13.69 25.40
C GLU A 253 24.97 13.08 26.21
N MET A 254 25.68 12.08 25.66
CA MET A 254 26.87 11.50 26.27
C MET A 254 27.95 12.56 26.57
N LYS A 255 28.21 13.46 25.61
CA LYS A 255 29.20 14.53 25.79
C LYS A 255 28.78 15.52 26.87
N THR A 256 27.48 15.78 27.00
CA THR A 256 26.90 16.66 28.01
C THR A 256 26.96 16.03 29.40
N GLU A 257 26.70 14.72 29.53
CA GLU A 257 26.88 13.99 30.79
C GLU A 257 28.34 13.89 31.22
N MET A 258 29.26 13.66 30.28
CA MET A 258 30.70 13.64 30.57
C MET A 258 31.18 15.01 31.08
N SER A 259 30.66 16.11 30.54
CA SER A 259 30.98 17.47 31.01
C SER A 259 30.37 17.83 32.36
N LYS A 260 29.32 17.12 32.82
CA LYS A 260 28.72 17.30 34.15
C LYS A 260 29.42 16.46 35.24
N LYS A 261 30.23 15.47 34.85
CA LYS A 261 30.99 14.58 35.76
C LYS A 261 32.48 14.93 35.87
N ALA A 262 32.94 15.97 35.16
CA ALA A 262 34.26 16.58 35.30
C ALA A 262 34.14 17.87 36.11
#